data_AF-A0A8S3ED07-F1
#
_entry.id   AF-A0A8S3ED07-F1
#
_cell.length_a   1.000
_cell.length_b   1.000
_cell.length_c   1.000
_cell.angle_alpha   90.00
_cell.angle_beta   90.00
_cell.angle_gamma   90.00
#
_symmetry.space_group_name_H-M   'P 1'
#
loop_
_entity.id
_entity.type
_entity.pdbx_description
1 polymer ?
#
loop_
_entity_poly.entity_id
_entity_poly.type
_entity_poly.pdbx_seq_one_letter_code
_entity_poly.pdbx_strand_id
1 'polypeptide(L)'
;MKQEILQDFQHPMIAASYVHMGIVYTKLKRYQEAIDILEKALDIQCKVLGNDHLDVGVTLYNLGVAYDEQKNYDRASQYYLEAVENFPINHAYFKRVQVAMKEIENKTH
;
A
#
# COMPACT_ATOMS: atom_id res chain seq x y z
N MET A 1 -5.74 32.36 -11.79
CA MET A 1 -6.28 31.09 -12.34
C MET A 1 -5.25 30.28 -13.13
N LYS A 2 -3.96 30.29 -12.73
CA LYS A 2 -2.89 29.55 -13.45
C LYS A 2 -1.93 28.78 -12.53
N GLN A 3 -2.19 28.75 -11.22
CA GLN A 3 -1.39 28.01 -10.24
C GLN A 3 -2.01 26.67 -9.80
N GLU A 4 -3.33 26.47 -10.01
CA GLU A 4 -3.99 25.21 -9.61
C GLU A 4 -3.66 24.03 -10.55
N ILE A 5 -3.40 24.28 -11.84
CA ILE A 5 -3.23 23.20 -12.85
C ILE A 5 -1.86 22.51 -12.75
N LEU A 6 -0.85 23.14 -12.14
CA LEU A 6 0.49 22.55 -11.97
C LEU A 6 0.66 21.77 -10.65
N GLN A 7 -0.24 21.96 -9.68
CA GLN A 7 -0.20 21.25 -8.39
C GLN A 7 -0.66 19.79 -8.53
N ASP A 8 -1.64 19.53 -9.40
CA ASP A 8 -2.26 18.21 -9.58
C ASP A 8 -1.26 17.09 -9.93
N PHE A 9 -0.24 17.37 -10.75
CA PHE A 9 0.75 16.36 -11.16
C PHE A 9 1.82 16.06 -10.11
N GLN A 10 2.03 16.96 -9.13
CA GLN A 10 3.02 16.71 -8.08
C GLN A 10 2.51 15.69 -7.06
N HIS A 11 1.19 15.66 -6.83
CA HIS A 11 0.59 14.80 -5.82
C HIS A 11 0.82 13.29 -6.07
N PRO A 12 0.63 12.74 -7.29
CA PRO A 12 0.96 11.33 -7.57
C PRO A 12 2.45 11.01 -7.40
N MET A 13 3.36 11.90 -7.85
CA MET A 13 4.80 11.67 -7.73
C MET A 13 5.29 11.72 -6.27
N ILE A 14 4.71 12.61 -5.47
CA ILE A 14 4.96 12.69 -4.02
C ILE A 14 4.48 11.40 -3.35
N ALA A 15 3.28 10.92 -3.69
CA ALA A 15 2.76 9.67 -3.14
C ALA A 15 3.64 8.47 -3.50
N ALA A 16 4.10 8.37 -4.76
CA ALA A 16 5.04 7.31 -5.17
C ALA A 16 6.36 7.37 -4.37
N SER A 17 6.85 8.57 -4.08
CA SER A 17 8.04 8.76 -3.23
C SER A 17 7.80 8.28 -1.79
N TYR A 18 6.63 8.57 -1.23
CA TYR A 18 6.23 8.08 0.10
C TYR A 18 6.07 6.56 0.14
N VAL A 19 5.56 5.92 -0.91
CA VAL A 19 5.53 4.45 -1.01
C VAL A 19 6.94 3.87 -0.95
N HIS A 20 7.88 4.44 -1.71
CA HIS A 20 9.28 4.00 -1.67
C HIS A 20 9.91 4.20 -0.29
N MET A 21 9.63 5.32 0.38
CA MET A 21 10.08 5.55 1.76
C MET A 21 9.49 4.52 2.74
N GLY A 22 8.19 4.20 2.59
CA GLY A 22 7.52 3.16 3.37
C GLY A 22 8.20 1.80 3.23
N ILE A 23 8.49 1.38 2.00
CA ILE A 23 9.23 0.14 1.72
C ILE A 23 10.61 0.14 2.40
N VAL A 24 11.33 1.27 2.35
CA VAL A 24 12.63 1.40 3.01
C VAL A 24 12.49 1.30 4.53
N TYR A 25 11.51 1.97 5.13
CA TYR A 25 11.26 1.89 6.57
C TYR A 25 10.87 0.48 7.02
N THR A 26 10.05 -0.24 6.25
CA THR A 26 9.73 -1.65 6.52
C THR A 26 11.00 -2.50 6.54
N LYS A 27 11.87 -2.39 5.53
CA LYS A 27 13.16 -3.11 5.49
C LYS A 27 14.10 -2.77 6.64
N LEU A 28 14.03 -1.54 7.16
CA LEU A 28 14.76 -1.08 8.35
C LEU A 28 14.08 -1.48 9.67
N LYS A 29 12.97 -2.24 9.62
CA LYS A 29 12.15 -2.64 10.78
C LYS A 29 11.55 -1.45 11.54
N ARG A 30 11.43 -0.30 10.88
CA ARG A 30 10.81 0.92 11.39
C ARG A 30 9.32 0.92 11.03
N TYR A 31 8.59 -0.07 11.56
CA TYR A 31 7.25 -0.41 11.09
C TYR A 31 6.23 0.72 11.24
N GLN A 32 6.21 1.42 12.38
CA GLN A 32 5.26 2.52 12.58
C GLN A 32 5.50 3.66 11.59
N GLU A 33 6.77 4.01 11.33
CA GLU A 33 7.10 5.06 10.37
C GLU A 33 6.79 4.64 8.93
N ALA A 34 6.91 3.34 8.62
CA ALA A 34 6.46 2.78 7.34
C ALA A 34 4.94 2.91 7.18
N ILE A 35 4.17 2.55 8.22
CA ILE A 35 2.72 2.64 8.21
C ILE A 35 2.28 4.10 8.04
N ASP A 36 2.80 5.01 8.87
CA ASP A 36 2.42 6.43 8.84
C ASP A 36 2.69 7.08 7.47
N ILE A 37 3.80 6.73 6.82
CA ILE A 37 4.14 7.29 5.50
C ILE A 37 3.33 6.65 4.37
N LEU A 38 3.01 5.35 4.47
CA LEU A 38 2.17 4.66 3.50
C LEU A 38 0.72 5.11 3.58
N GLU A 39 0.17 5.36 4.77
CA GLU A 39 -1.18 5.93 4.94
C GLU A 39 -1.30 7.33 4.33
N LYS A 40 -0.24 8.16 4.44
CA LYS A 40 -0.18 9.45 3.74
C LYS A 40 -0.15 9.30 2.23
N ALA A 41 0.59 8.32 1.71
CA ALA A 41 0.60 8.03 0.28
C ALA A 41 -0.78 7.60 -0.22
N LEU A 42 -1.44 6.73 0.57
CA LEU A 42 -2.77 6.21 0.28
C LEU A 42 -3.82 7.34 0.19
N ASP A 43 -3.86 8.24 1.17
CA ASP A 43 -4.78 9.39 1.17
C ASP A 43 -4.63 10.27 -0.08
N ILE A 44 -3.38 10.53 -0.48
CA ILE A 44 -3.10 11.31 -1.70
C ILE A 44 -3.55 10.55 -2.95
N GLN A 45 -3.23 9.27 -3.07
CA GLN A 45 -3.59 8.46 -4.25
C GLN A 45 -5.10 8.29 -4.37
N CYS A 46 -5.81 8.02 -3.28
CA CYS A 46 -7.27 7.93 -3.27
C CYS A 46 -7.93 9.22 -3.76
N LYS A 47 -7.42 10.39 -3.33
CA LYS A 47 -7.95 11.70 -3.74
C LYS A 47 -7.70 12.03 -5.20
N VAL A 48 -6.54 11.65 -5.74
CA VAL A 48 -6.11 12.07 -7.09
C VAL A 48 -6.44 11.03 -8.16
N LEU A 49 -6.33 9.75 -7.85
CA LEU A 49 -6.44 8.63 -8.79
C LEU A 49 -7.76 7.86 -8.65
N GLY A 50 -8.40 7.96 -7.49
CA GLY A 50 -9.56 7.15 -7.11
C GLY A 50 -9.18 5.82 -6.45
N ASN A 51 -10.13 5.22 -5.74
CA ASN A 51 -9.90 4.07 -4.86
C ASN A 51 -9.61 2.75 -5.58
N ASP A 52 -9.98 2.63 -6.86
CA ASP A 52 -9.82 1.40 -7.66
C ASP A 52 -8.53 1.41 -8.51
N HIS A 53 -7.67 2.42 -8.32
CA HIS A 53 -6.46 2.58 -9.13
C HIS A 53 -5.36 1.61 -8.68
N LEU A 54 -4.60 1.06 -9.64
CA LEU A 54 -3.52 0.10 -9.36
C LEU A 54 -2.52 0.60 -8.32
N ASP A 55 -2.16 1.88 -8.34
CA ASP A 55 -1.25 2.50 -7.37
C ASP A 55 -1.80 2.49 -5.93
N VAL A 56 -3.12 2.64 -5.77
CA VAL A 56 -3.80 2.48 -4.46
C VAL A 56 -3.63 1.05 -3.98
N GLY A 57 -3.90 0.07 -4.85
CA GLY A 57 -3.66 -1.34 -4.56
C GLY A 57 -2.22 -1.66 -4.16
N VAL A 58 -1.23 -1.07 -4.82
CA VAL A 58 0.20 -1.26 -4.48
C VAL A 58 0.51 -0.68 -3.09
N THR A 59 -0.04 0.47 -2.73
CA THR A 59 0.14 1.07 -1.40
C THR A 59 -0.53 0.22 -0.31
N LEU A 60 -1.77 -0.23 -0.53
CA LEU A 60 -2.48 -1.15 0.37
C LEU A 60 -1.70 -2.45 0.58
N TYR A 61 -1.15 -3.03 -0.50
CA TYR A 61 -0.28 -4.21 -0.38
C TYR A 61 0.94 -3.94 0.52
N ASN A 62 1.61 -2.79 0.37
CA ASN A 62 2.77 -2.46 1.19
C ASN A 62 2.40 -2.18 2.66
N LEU A 63 1.20 -1.63 2.94
CA LEU A 63 0.66 -1.56 4.30
C LEU A 63 0.47 -2.96 4.89
N GLY A 64 -0.08 -3.89 4.10
CA GLY A 64 -0.20 -5.30 4.48
C GLY A 64 1.15 -5.92 4.86
N VAL A 65 2.18 -5.69 4.03
CA VAL A 65 3.55 -6.16 4.31
C VAL A 65 4.11 -5.55 5.60
N ALA A 66 3.94 -4.23 5.81
CA ALA A 66 4.44 -3.57 7.01
C ALA A 66 3.80 -4.13 8.30
N TYR A 67 2.49 -4.38 8.28
CA TYR A 67 1.80 -5.00 9.41
C TYR A 67 2.15 -6.48 9.61
N ASP A 68 2.34 -7.26 8.53
CA ASP A 68 2.78 -8.66 8.61
C ASP A 68 4.16 -8.76 9.26
N GLU A 69 5.12 -7.92 8.84
CA GLU A 69 6.44 -7.87 9.47
C GLU A 69 6.40 -7.38 10.93
N GLN A 70 5.42 -6.54 11.29
CA GLN A 70 5.14 -6.14 12.67
C GLN A 70 4.42 -7.25 13.47
N LYS A 71 4.07 -8.39 12.85
CA LYS A 71 3.27 -9.50 13.42
C LYS A 71 1.83 -9.11 13.79
N ASN A 72 1.30 -8.06 13.18
CA ASN A 72 -0.11 -7.69 13.30
C ASN A 72 -0.88 -8.30 12.13
N TYR A 73 -1.14 -9.60 12.24
CA TYR A 73 -1.71 -10.41 11.16
C TYR A 73 -3.15 -10.04 10.81
N ASP A 74 -3.92 -9.52 11.77
CA ASP A 74 -5.29 -9.06 11.55
C ASP A 74 -5.32 -7.85 10.61
N ARG A 75 -4.51 -6.83 10.90
CA ARG A 75 -4.39 -5.64 10.06
C ARG A 75 -3.76 -5.97 8.71
N ALA A 76 -2.75 -6.85 8.69
CA ALA A 76 -2.12 -7.27 7.45
C ALA A 76 -3.14 -7.94 6.50
N SER A 77 -3.97 -8.84 7.03
CA SER A 77 -5.02 -9.52 6.24
C SER A 77 -6.07 -8.53 5.70
N GLN A 78 -6.48 -7.54 6.50
CA GLN A 78 -7.40 -6.49 6.05
C GLN A 78 -6.83 -5.73 4.83
N TYR A 79 -5.59 -5.24 4.94
CA TYR A 79 -4.97 -4.48 3.84
C TYR A 79 -4.69 -5.34 2.61
N TYR A 80 -4.35 -6.61 2.77
CA TYR A 80 -4.21 -7.53 1.64
C TYR A 80 -5.53 -7.77 0.92
N LEU A 81 -6.64 -7.93 1.65
CA LEU A 81 -7.98 -8.04 1.05
C LEU A 81 -8.34 -6.77 0.27
N GLU A 82 -8.17 -5.58 0.85
CA GLU A 82 -8.43 -4.32 0.14
C GLU A 82 -7.53 -4.16 -1.09
N ALA A 83 -6.27 -4.61 -1.02
CA ALA A 83 -5.36 -4.56 -2.15
C ALA A 83 -5.79 -5.46 -3.32
N VAL A 84 -6.37 -6.64 -3.05
CA VAL A 84 -6.74 -7.58 -4.13
C VAL A 84 -7.86 -7.04 -5.01
N GLU A 85 -8.78 -6.25 -4.44
CA GLU A 85 -9.89 -5.61 -5.16
C GLU A 85 -9.41 -4.64 -6.23
N ASN A 86 -8.21 -4.07 -6.04
CA ASN A 86 -7.58 -3.15 -6.98
C ASN A 86 -6.85 -3.84 -8.15
N PHE A 87 -6.62 -5.16 -8.09
CA PHE A 87 -5.78 -5.85 -9.07
C PHE A 87 -6.58 -6.77 -10.00
N PRO A 88 -6.40 -6.64 -11.34
CA PRO A 88 -6.85 -7.67 -12.27
C PRO A 88 -6.23 -9.04 -11.95
N ILE A 89 -6.97 -10.13 -12.21
CA ILE A 89 -6.56 -11.51 -11.89
C ILE A 89 -5.18 -11.89 -12.49
N ASN A 90 -4.83 -11.31 -13.63
CA ASN A 90 -3.55 -11.55 -14.32
C ASN A 90 -2.40 -10.65 -13.83
N HIS A 91 -2.65 -9.71 -12.92
CA HIS A 91 -1.65 -8.79 -12.40
C HIS A 91 -0.70 -9.48 -11.42
N ALA A 92 0.58 -9.10 -11.43
CA ALA A 92 1.59 -9.74 -10.58
C ALA A 92 1.28 -9.62 -9.08
N TYR A 93 0.72 -8.48 -8.65
CA TYR A 93 0.34 -8.28 -7.25
C TYR A 93 -0.86 -9.11 -6.81
N PHE A 94 -1.78 -9.49 -7.73
CA PHE A 94 -2.91 -10.36 -7.39
C PHE A 94 -2.41 -11.70 -6.82
N LYS A 95 -1.43 -12.32 -7.50
CA LYS A 95 -0.81 -13.57 -7.02
C LYS A 95 -0.01 -13.36 -5.74
N ARG A 96 0.69 -12.23 -5.59
CA ARG A 96 1.47 -11.91 -4.37
C ARG A 96 0.58 -11.80 -3.14
N VAL A 97 -0.56 -11.11 -3.27
CA VAL A 97 -1.56 -10.99 -2.21
C VAL A 97 -2.05 -12.37 -1.76
N GLN A 98 -2.42 -13.25 -2.70
CA GLN A 98 -2.88 -14.61 -2.38
C GLN A 98 -1.83 -15.43 -1.63
N VAL A 99 -0.56 -15.32 -2.02
CA VAL A 99 0.55 -15.99 -1.32
C VAL A 99 0.70 -15.42 0.09
N ALA A 100 0.72 -14.10 0.24
CA ALA A 100 0.88 -13.43 1.53
C ALA A 100 -0.26 -13.76 2.50
N MET A 101 -1.50 -13.81 2.03
CA MET A 101 -2.65 -14.22 2.85
C MET A 101 -2.52 -15.67 3.33
N LYS A 102 -2.12 -16.60 2.46
CA LYS A 102 -1.87 -18.00 2.85
C LYS A 102 -0.72 -18.13 3.85
N GLU A 103 0.32 -17.31 3.72
CA GLU A 103 1.41 -17.27 4.69
C GLU A 103 0.94 -16.77 6.05
N ILE A 104 0.06 -15.76 6.10
CA ILE A 104 -0.55 -15.30 7.35
C ILE A 104 -1.39 -16.40 7.98
N GLU A 105 -2.23 -17.09 7.22
CA GLU A 105 -3.03 -18.23 7.73
C GLU A 105 -2.14 -19.28 8.41
N ASN A 106 -0.97 -19.58 7.83
CA ASN A 106 -0.03 -20.53 8.43
C ASN A 106 0.67 -20.00 9.69
N LYS A 107 0.78 -18.68 9.87
CA LYS A 107 1.40 -18.06 11.06
C LYS A 107 0.43 -17.96 12.24
N THR A 108 -0.89 -18.03 11.98
CA THR A 108 -1.95 -17.86 12.97
C THR A 108 -2.53 -19.18 13.51
N HIS A 109 -2.11 -20.32 12.96
CA HIS A 109 -2.41 -21.67 13.45
C HIS A 109 -1.24 -22.26 14.24
#